data_AF-A0A0J7JV75-F1
#
_entry.id   AF-A0A0J7JV75-F1
#
_cell.length_a   1.000
_cell.length_b   1.000
_cell.length_c   1.000
_cell.angle_alpha   90.00
_cell.angle_beta   90.00
_cell.angle_gamma   90.00
#
_symmetry.space_group_name_H-M   'P 1'
#
loop_
_entity.id
_entity.type
_entity.pdbx_description
1 polymer ?
#
loop_
_entity_poly.entity_id
_entity_poly.type
_entity_poly.pdbx_seq_one_letter_code
_entity_poly.pdbx_strand_id
1 'polypeptide(L)'
;MIRQQKQQHDRLYPSTSGGLRSSFELEIKDAQNISFCRYSVEPIPDIRGTRMPKDLVHIKCNVIGNKCLNTGDIYCCIQTYRNVEVSYSDGESETLKIYTGCIYALNNSLPLVQSNNPYND
;
A
#
# COMPACT_ATOMS: atom_id res chain seq x y z
N MET A 1 0.52 10.55 -39.70
CA MET A 1 1.39 9.64 -38.91
C MET A 1 0.82 9.37 -37.50
N ILE A 2 -0.50 9.25 -37.32
CA ILE A 2 -1.17 9.19 -35.99
C ILE A 2 -1.97 7.86 -35.79
N ARG A 3 -2.11 7.03 -36.83
CA ARG A 3 -2.95 5.82 -36.78
C ARG A 3 -2.26 4.56 -36.25
N GLN A 4 -0.93 4.56 -36.08
CA GLN A 4 -0.18 3.34 -35.72
C GLN A 4 0.07 3.14 -34.22
N GLN A 5 -0.08 4.16 -33.37
CA GLN A 5 0.22 4.03 -31.93
C GLN A 5 -0.92 3.38 -31.11
N LYS A 6 -2.16 3.37 -31.61
CA LYS A 6 -3.30 2.83 -30.87
C LYS A 6 -3.36 1.28 -30.87
N GLN A 7 -2.68 0.61 -31.81
CA GLN A 7 -2.75 -0.85 -31.96
C GLN A 7 -1.68 -1.63 -31.18
N GLN A 8 -0.66 -0.98 -30.61
CA GLN A 8 0.40 -1.67 -29.88
C GLN A 8 0.12 -1.85 -28.39
N HIS A 9 -0.78 -1.05 -27.80
CA HIS A 9 -1.06 -1.14 -26.35
C HIS A 9 -2.01 -2.30 -25.98
N ASP A 10 -2.76 -2.82 -26.94
CA ASP A 10 -3.74 -3.91 -26.72
C ASP A 10 -3.15 -5.33 -26.82
N ARG A 11 -1.86 -5.49 -27.18
CA ARG A 11 -1.26 -6.81 -27.48
C ARG A 11 -0.43 -7.44 -26.36
N LEU A 12 -0.31 -6.81 -25.18
CA LEU A 12 0.65 -7.24 -24.15
C LEU A 12 0.04 -7.72 -22.81
N TYR A 13 -1.28 -7.80 -22.68
CA TYR A 13 -1.91 -8.29 -21.45
C TYR A 13 -2.74 -9.54 -21.70
N PRO A 14 -2.25 -10.73 -21.30
CA PRO A 14 -3.08 -11.92 -21.29
C PRO A 14 -4.18 -11.72 -20.25
N SER A 15 -5.43 -11.76 -20.72
CA SER A 15 -6.63 -11.74 -19.89
C SER A 15 -6.74 -13.04 -19.11
N THR A 16 -6.61 -12.96 -17.78
CA THR A 16 -6.99 -14.02 -16.85
C THR A 16 -8.30 -13.63 -16.16
N SER A 17 -9.24 -14.58 -16.17
CA SER A 17 -10.65 -14.45 -15.81
C SER A 17 -10.93 -13.99 -14.37
N GLY A 18 -11.90 -13.07 -14.21
CA GLY A 18 -12.61 -12.87 -12.93
C GLY A 18 -13.03 -11.41 -12.65
N GLY A 19 -14.11 -10.94 -13.28
CA GLY A 19 -14.65 -9.59 -13.11
C GLY A 19 -14.04 -8.57 -14.09
N LEU A 20 -14.87 -7.73 -14.72
CA LEU A 20 -14.40 -6.71 -15.65
C LEU A 20 -13.69 -5.61 -14.84
N ARG A 21 -12.40 -5.82 -14.52
CA ARG A 21 -11.56 -4.76 -13.92
C ARG A 21 -11.64 -3.54 -14.82
N SER A 22 -11.94 -2.39 -14.23
CA SER A 22 -11.92 -1.14 -14.97
C SER A 22 -10.51 -0.88 -15.49
N SER A 23 -10.36 -0.20 -16.64
CA SER A 23 -9.04 0.07 -17.24
C SER A 23 -8.10 0.92 -16.37
N PHE A 24 -8.61 1.48 -15.27
CA PHE A 24 -7.87 2.26 -14.27
C PHE A 24 -7.58 1.47 -12.97
N GLU A 25 -8.05 0.22 -12.84
CA GLU A 25 -7.82 -0.62 -11.68
C GLU A 25 -6.55 -1.44 -11.84
N LEU A 26 -5.70 -1.43 -10.81
CA LEU A 26 -4.50 -2.25 -10.74
C LEU A 26 -4.46 -2.97 -9.39
N GLU A 27 -4.05 -4.24 -9.40
CA GLU A 27 -3.87 -4.97 -8.15
C GLU A 27 -2.72 -4.38 -7.33
N ILE A 28 -2.91 -4.29 -6.03
CA ILE A 28 -1.90 -3.69 -5.16
C ILE A 28 -0.58 -4.49 -5.16
N LYS A 29 -0.64 -5.81 -5.38
CA LYS A 29 0.55 -6.65 -5.53
C LYS A 29 1.32 -6.34 -6.81
N ASP A 30 0.62 -5.99 -7.89
CA ASP A 30 1.22 -5.64 -9.19
C ASP A 30 1.82 -4.23 -9.17
N ALA A 31 1.33 -3.36 -8.27
CA ALA A 31 1.71 -1.96 -8.19
C ALA A 31 2.97 -1.67 -7.32
N GLN A 32 3.51 -2.68 -6.61
CA GLN A 32 4.60 -2.55 -5.63
C GLN A 32 5.86 -1.82 -6.13
N ASN A 33 6.26 -2.08 -7.38
CA ASN A 33 7.53 -1.62 -7.95
C ASN A 33 7.38 -0.44 -8.93
N ILE A 34 6.15 -0.14 -9.36
CA ILE A 34 5.86 0.91 -10.33
C ILE A 34 5.45 2.23 -9.66
N SER A 35 5.00 2.19 -8.39
CA SER A 35 4.70 3.40 -7.64
C SER A 35 5.99 4.18 -7.34
N PHE A 36 5.89 5.52 -7.35
CA PHE A 36 6.99 6.39 -6.90
C PHE A 36 7.43 6.04 -5.48
N CYS A 37 6.46 5.83 -4.60
CA CYS A 37 6.68 5.29 -3.27
C CYS A 37 6.51 3.78 -3.32
N ARG A 38 7.61 3.08 -3.59
CA ARG A 38 7.66 1.61 -3.61
C ARG A 38 7.34 1.02 -2.24
N TYR A 39 6.73 -0.15 -2.24
CA TYR A 39 6.29 -0.83 -1.03
C TYR A 39 6.35 -2.35 -1.18
N SER A 40 6.26 -3.05 -0.04
CA SER A 40 5.98 -4.47 0.04
C SER A 40 4.54 -4.72 0.51
N VAL A 41 3.95 -5.84 0.06
CA VAL A 41 2.68 -6.36 0.57
C VAL A 41 2.97 -7.58 1.44
N GLU A 42 2.65 -7.48 2.73
CA GLU A 42 2.93 -8.51 3.72
C GLU A 42 1.65 -9.01 4.36
N PRO A 43 1.38 -10.33 4.41
CA PRO A 43 0.19 -10.85 5.07
C PRO A 43 0.23 -10.59 6.58
N ILE A 44 -0.94 -10.31 7.16
CA ILE A 44 -1.12 -10.25 8.62
C ILE A 44 -1.54 -11.65 9.09
N PRO A 45 -0.70 -12.36 9.85
CA PRO A 45 -1.01 -13.70 10.32
C PRO A 45 -2.31 -13.73 11.12
N ASP A 46 -3.14 -14.73 10.86
CA ASP A 46 -4.29 -15.07 11.70
C ASP A 46 -3.91 -16.28 12.56
N ILE A 47 -3.44 -16.01 13.78
CA ILE A 47 -2.96 -17.03 14.71
C ILE A 47 -4.11 -17.94 15.17
N ARG A 48 -5.33 -17.40 15.27
CA ARG A 48 -6.52 -18.16 15.68
C ARG A 48 -7.12 -18.95 14.51
N GLY A 49 -6.84 -18.55 13.26
CA GLY A 49 -7.34 -19.18 12.03
C GLY A 49 -8.81 -18.91 11.74
N THR A 50 -9.47 -18.10 12.56
CA THR A 50 -10.92 -17.84 12.52
C THR A 50 -11.26 -16.36 12.41
N ARG A 51 -10.26 -15.51 12.16
CA ARG A 51 -10.45 -14.05 12.05
C ARG A 51 -11.34 -13.70 10.87
N MET A 52 -12.21 -12.73 11.09
CA MET A 52 -13.01 -12.07 10.06
C MET A 52 -12.74 -10.56 10.09
N PRO A 53 -12.30 -9.96 8.97
CA PRO A 53 -11.95 -10.58 7.68
C PRO A 53 -10.67 -11.46 7.74
N LYS A 54 -10.63 -12.51 6.92
CA LYS A 54 -9.51 -13.48 6.86
C LYS A 54 -8.25 -12.88 6.24
N ASP A 55 -8.39 -12.40 5.02
CA ASP A 55 -7.27 -11.95 4.19
C ASP A 55 -6.96 -10.48 4.47
N LEU A 56 -6.06 -10.24 5.42
CA LEU A 56 -5.54 -8.91 5.71
C LEU A 56 -4.04 -8.85 5.39
N VAL A 57 -3.62 -7.71 4.84
CA VAL A 57 -2.23 -7.45 4.47
C VAL A 57 -1.82 -6.06 4.95
N HIS A 58 -0.53 -5.90 5.26
CA HIS A 58 0.14 -4.62 5.36
C HIS A 58 0.72 -4.21 4.02
N ILE A 59 0.59 -2.92 3.69
CA ILE A 59 1.33 -2.28 2.61
C ILE A 59 2.42 -1.43 3.25
N LYS A 60 3.64 -1.97 3.30
CA LYS A 60 4.77 -1.34 4.01
C LYS A 60 5.66 -0.57 3.05
N CYS A 61 5.86 0.72 3.32
CA CYS A 61 6.74 1.55 2.51
C CYS A 61 8.19 1.08 2.66
N ASN A 62 8.89 0.95 1.54
CA ASN A 62 10.31 0.60 1.57
C ASN A 62 11.09 1.74 2.25
N VAL A 63 12.07 1.41 3.10
CA VAL A 63 12.87 2.37 3.88
C VAL A 63 13.62 3.38 2.99
N ILE A 64 13.90 3.01 1.73
CA ILE A 64 14.47 3.90 0.71
C ILE A 64 13.53 5.09 0.37
N GLY A 65 12.23 4.97 0.67
CA GLY A 65 11.21 6.02 0.49
C GLY A 65 10.86 6.81 1.75
N ASN A 66 11.15 6.32 2.96
CA ASN A 66 10.85 7.01 4.24
C ASN A 66 11.86 8.15 4.56
N LYS A 67 12.43 8.79 3.54
CA LYS A 67 13.48 9.81 3.67
C LYS A 67 12.95 11.18 4.09
N CYS A 68 12.17 11.24 5.17
CA CYS A 68 11.77 12.52 5.75
C CYS A 68 12.71 13.00 6.84
N LEU A 69 13.76 12.24 7.16
CA LEU A 69 14.54 12.48 8.37
C LEU A 69 15.93 13.08 8.16
N ASN A 70 16.50 13.10 6.95
CA ASN A 70 17.76 13.80 6.70
C ASN A 70 17.99 14.12 5.21
N THR A 71 18.47 15.34 4.96
CA THR A 71 19.20 15.82 3.77
C THR A 71 18.47 15.91 2.42
N GLY A 72 18.16 17.14 1.99
CA GLY A 72 18.20 17.56 0.57
C GLY A 72 17.17 17.00 -0.42
N ASP A 73 16.36 16.03 -0.03
CA ASP A 73 15.38 15.40 -0.91
C ASP A 73 14.11 16.26 -1.08
N ILE A 74 13.65 16.40 -2.33
CA ILE A 74 12.49 17.22 -2.73
C ILE A 74 11.14 16.56 -2.39
N TYR A 75 11.15 15.30 -1.96
CA TYR A 75 9.95 14.53 -1.66
C TYR A 75 10.15 13.47 -0.58
N CYS A 76 9.02 13.01 -0.05
CA CYS A 76 8.88 12.04 1.01
C CYS A 76 7.90 10.94 0.60
N CYS A 77 8.13 9.69 1.03
CA CYS A 77 7.09 8.68 1.08
C CYS A 77 6.61 8.51 2.51
N ILE A 78 5.31 8.68 2.72
CA ILE A 78 4.68 8.61 4.03
C ILE A 78 3.83 7.36 4.11
N GLN A 79 4.05 6.58 5.17
CA GLN A 79 3.24 5.43 5.51
C GLN A 79 1.87 5.86 6.03
N THR A 80 0.81 5.41 5.37
CA THR A 80 -0.57 5.57 5.86
C THR A 80 -1.03 4.31 6.59
N TYR A 81 -1.97 4.48 7.52
CA TYR A 81 -2.57 3.38 8.25
C TYR A 81 -4.04 3.65 8.55
N ARG A 82 -4.77 2.58 8.89
CA ARG A 82 -6.12 2.63 9.41
C ARG A 82 -6.29 1.58 10.51
N ASN A 83 -7.13 1.86 11.48
CA ASN A 83 -7.56 0.86 12.46
C ASN A 83 -8.79 0.12 11.91
N VAL A 84 -8.74 -1.20 11.94
CA VAL A 84 -9.81 -2.08 11.46
C VAL A 84 -10.20 -3.01 12.60
N GLU A 85 -11.49 -3.04 12.91
CA GLU A 85 -12.04 -4.01 13.85
C GLU A 85 -12.12 -5.37 13.15
N VAL A 86 -11.66 -6.41 13.85
CA VAL A 86 -11.75 -7.81 13.43
C VAL A 86 -12.46 -8.60 14.51
N SER A 87 -13.19 -9.63 14.10
CA SER A 87 -13.86 -10.56 15.01
C SER A 87 -13.37 -11.98 14.81
N TYR A 88 -13.54 -12.81 15.82
CA TYR A 88 -13.15 -14.21 15.83
C TYR A 88 -14.36 -15.11 16.09
N SER A 89 -14.24 -16.40 15.75
CA SER A 89 -15.35 -17.36 15.93
C SER A 89 -15.73 -17.63 17.39
N ASP A 90 -14.84 -17.30 18.33
CA ASP A 90 -15.06 -17.40 19.78
C ASP A 90 -15.89 -16.22 20.33
N GLY A 91 -16.23 -15.24 19.49
CA GLY A 91 -17.02 -14.06 19.87
C GLY A 91 -16.16 -12.87 20.31
N GLU A 92 -14.84 -13.03 20.40
CA GLU A 92 -13.92 -11.93 20.72
C GLU A 92 -13.75 -11.00 19.52
N SER A 93 -13.51 -9.71 19.79
CA SER A 93 -13.10 -8.73 18.78
C SER A 93 -11.89 -7.93 19.23
N GLU A 94 -11.09 -7.48 18.26
CA GLU A 94 -9.97 -6.59 18.51
C GLU A 94 -9.84 -5.55 17.40
N THR A 95 -9.13 -4.45 17.71
CA THR A 95 -8.80 -3.43 16.72
C THR A 95 -7.35 -3.60 16.25
N LEU A 96 -7.18 -3.92 14.97
CA LEU A 96 -5.87 -4.04 14.34
C LEU A 96 -5.49 -2.77 13.60
N LYS A 97 -4.26 -2.30 13.80
CA LYS A 97 -3.66 -1.25 12.97
C LYS A 97 -3.14 -1.87 11.66
N ILE A 98 -3.69 -1.44 10.53
CA ILE A 98 -3.32 -1.93 9.19
C ILE A 98 -2.66 -0.80 8.41
N TYR A 99 -1.45 -1.04 7.91
CA TYR A 99 -0.79 -0.17 6.94
C TYR A 99 -1.47 -0.26 5.57
N THR A 100 -2.03 0.85 5.10
CA THR A 100 -2.92 0.88 3.93
C THR A 100 -2.28 1.43 2.66
N GLY A 101 -1.08 2.03 2.74
CA GLY A 101 -0.43 2.58 1.56
C GLY A 101 0.76 3.49 1.85
N CYS A 102 1.36 3.95 0.75
CA CYS A 102 2.47 4.89 0.74
C CYS A 102 2.12 6.07 -0.15
N ILE A 103 2.16 7.28 0.41
CA ILE A 103 1.85 8.50 -0.33
C ILE A 103 3.12 9.30 -0.61
N TYR A 104 3.20 9.85 -1.81
CA TYR A 104 4.24 10.79 -2.20
C TYR A 104 3.86 12.19 -1.72
N ALA A 105 4.71 12.83 -0.93
CA ALA A 105 4.52 14.19 -0.45
C ALA A 105 5.73 15.05 -0.85
N LEU A 106 5.47 16.22 -1.45
CA LEU A 106 6.52 17.19 -1.75
C LEU A 106 6.94 17.91 -0.48
N ASN A 107 8.24 18.10 -0.29
CA ASN A 107 8.81 18.80 0.85
C ASN A 107 8.75 20.34 0.68
N ASN A 108 7.68 20.84 0.08
CA ASN A 108 7.46 22.26 -0.10
C ASN A 108 6.73 22.80 1.14
N SER A 109 7.50 23.05 2.20
CA SER A 109 7.16 23.97 3.31
C SER A 109 5.97 23.64 4.24
N LEU A 110 5.51 22.40 4.34
CA LEU A 110 4.58 22.00 5.42
C LEU A 110 5.26 20.98 6.34
N PRO A 111 5.53 21.31 7.62
CA PRO A 111 6.15 20.39 8.56
C PRO A 111 5.19 19.22 8.81
N LEU A 112 5.53 18.05 8.28
CA LEU A 112 4.85 16.81 8.57
C LEU A 112 5.13 16.45 10.03
N VAL A 113 4.18 16.71 10.91
CA VAL A 113 4.27 16.35 12.33
C VAL A 113 4.30 14.83 12.44
N GLN A 114 5.46 14.31 12.81
CA GLN A 114 5.69 12.89 13.04
C GLN A 114 5.02 12.49 14.37
N SER A 115 4.14 11.49 14.33
CA SER A 115 3.68 10.83 15.56
C SER A 115 4.83 9.95 16.05
N ASN A 116 5.46 10.36 17.15
CA ASN A 116 6.52 9.62 17.82
C ASN A 116 5.99 8.25 18.26
N ASN A 117 6.51 7.16 17.68
CA ASN A 117 6.20 5.80 18.10
C ASN A 117 7.17 5.38 19.23
N PRO A 118 6.69 4.93 20.41
CA PRO A 118 7.47 4.86 21.64
C PRO A 118 8.22 3.52 21.86
N TYR A 119 8.72 2.85 20.82
CA TYR A 119 9.50 1.62 21.01
C TYR A 119 10.88 1.76 20.37
N ASN A 120 11.80 2.33 21.14
CA ASN A 120 13.25 2.12 21.10
C ASN A 120 13.80 2.62 22.44
N ASP A 121 13.80 1.74 23.44
CA ASP A 121 14.77 1.67 24.54
C ASP A 121 14.92 0.18 24.90
#